data_AF-A0A851GYJ9-F1
#
_entry.id   AF-A0A851GYJ9-F1
#
_cell.length_a   1.000
_cell.length_b   1.000
_cell.length_c   1.000
_cell.angle_alpha   90.00
_cell.angle_beta   90.00
_cell.angle_gamma   90.00
#
_symmetry.space_group_name_H-M   'P 1'
#
loop_
_entity.id
_entity.type
_entity.pdbx_description
1 polymer ?
#
loop_
_entity_poly.entity_id
_entity_poly.type
_entity_poly.pdbx_seq_one_letter_code
_entity_poly.pdbx_strand_id
1 'polypeptide(L)'
;MKTKSATTFSLQQTAKITKFPGGEKKFAAWLREKKYLMNNNDPYQKYCDWGWFELSTKTIHKANPPFTVNVTRVKIKGLEALERIVFEEFHKCKPCS
;
A
#
# COMPACT_ATOMS: atom_id res chain seq x y z
N MET A 1 5.29 -22.01 -18.91
CA MET A 1 4.26 -22.00 -17.85
C MET A 1 3.80 -20.57 -17.64
N LYS A 2 2.51 -20.24 -17.79
CA LYS A 2 1.98 -18.93 -17.38
C LYS A 2 1.76 -18.99 -15.87
N THR A 3 2.69 -18.45 -15.08
CA THR A 3 2.50 -18.26 -13.64
C THR A 3 1.26 -17.37 -13.43
N LYS A 4 0.30 -17.83 -12.61
CA LYS A 4 -0.82 -16.98 -12.15
C LYS A 4 -0.20 -15.74 -11.50
N SER A 5 -0.50 -14.55 -12.04
CA SER A 5 -0.16 -13.29 -11.38
C SER A 5 -0.75 -13.32 -9.97
N ALA A 6 0.08 -13.14 -8.95
CA ALA A 6 -0.41 -12.96 -7.59
C ALA A 6 -1.34 -11.74 -7.56
N THR A 7 -2.49 -11.85 -6.89
CA THR A 7 -3.41 -10.72 -6.74
C THR A 7 -2.77 -9.66 -5.86
N THR A 8 -2.53 -8.48 -6.41
CA THR A 8 -1.98 -7.33 -5.68
C THR A 8 -2.80 -6.07 -5.90
N PHE A 9 -2.77 -5.19 -4.90
CA PHE A 9 -3.58 -3.99 -4.84
C PHE A 9 -2.69 -2.75 -4.92
N SER A 10 -3.16 -1.68 -5.55
CA SER A 10 -2.49 -0.38 -5.43
C SER A 10 -2.70 0.21 -4.03
N LEU A 11 -1.86 1.16 -3.63
CA LEU A 11 -2.07 1.92 -2.39
C LEU A 11 -3.45 2.61 -2.37
N GLN A 12 -3.93 3.05 -3.52
CA GLN A 12 -5.25 3.67 -3.68
C GLN A 12 -6.39 2.69 -3.42
N GLN A 13 -6.31 1.49 -4.00
CA GLN A 13 -7.28 0.42 -3.75
C GLN A 13 -7.27 0.00 -2.29
N THR A 14 -6.06 -0.15 -1.72
CA THR A 14 -5.88 -0.52 -0.31
C THR A 14 -6.55 0.49 0.60
N ALA A 15 -6.33 1.80 0.40
CA ALA A 15 -6.96 2.85 1.20
C ALA A 15 -8.50 2.78 1.21
N LYS A 16 -9.10 2.41 0.07
CA LYS A 16 -10.56 2.24 -0.06
C LYS A 16 -11.05 1.01 0.68
N ILE A 17 -10.35 -0.12 0.51
CA ILE A 17 -10.71 -1.40 1.14
C ILE A 17 -10.64 -1.26 2.67
N THR A 18 -9.55 -0.68 3.20
CA THR A 18 -9.37 -0.50 4.65
C THR A 18 -10.20 0.64 5.23
N LYS A 19 -11.02 1.32 4.41
CA LYS A 19 -11.83 2.49 4.81
C LYS A 19 -10.99 3.56 5.53
N PHE A 20 -9.78 3.83 5.06
CA PHE A 20 -8.88 4.78 5.71
C PHE A 20 -9.46 6.21 5.69
N PRO A 21 -9.54 6.91 6.84
CA PRO A 21 -10.07 8.27 6.87
C PRO A 21 -9.12 9.24 6.17
N GLY A 22 -9.65 10.06 5.25
CA GLY A 22 -8.88 11.11 4.59
C GLY A 22 -8.31 10.75 3.20
N GLY A 23 -8.65 9.57 2.67
CA GLY A 23 -8.47 9.23 1.26
C GLY A 23 -7.06 8.81 0.85
N GLU A 24 -6.90 8.51 -0.44
CA GLU A 24 -5.75 7.79 -1.00
C GLU A 24 -4.40 8.50 -0.78
N LYS A 25 -4.35 9.83 -0.99
CA LYS A 25 -3.11 10.61 -0.82
C LYS A 25 -2.66 10.64 0.64
N LYS A 26 -3.60 10.77 1.57
CA LYS A 26 -3.30 10.77 3.01
C LYS A 26 -2.91 9.38 3.49
N PHE A 27 -3.47 8.32 2.91
CA PHE A 27 -3.04 6.95 3.22
C PHE A 27 -1.56 6.72 2.89
N ALA A 28 -1.10 7.14 1.70
CA ALA A 28 0.31 7.05 1.35
C ALA A 28 1.22 7.90 2.26
N ALA A 29 0.75 9.08 2.69
CA ALA A 29 1.45 9.90 3.67
C ALA A 29 1.55 9.22 5.05
N TRP A 30 0.44 8.67 5.55
CA TRP A 30 0.39 7.92 6.81
C TRP A 30 1.29 6.69 6.78
N LEU A 31 1.32 5.95 5.67
CA LEU A 31 2.24 4.82 5.51
C LEU A 31 3.72 5.24 5.60
N ARG A 32 4.08 6.43 5.11
CA ARG A 32 5.44 6.97 5.25
C ARG A 32 5.75 7.42 6.68
N GLU A 33 4.80 8.09 7.31
CA GLU A 33 4.90 8.53 8.70
C GLU A 33 5.15 7.33 9.64
N LYS A 34 4.37 6.26 9.46
CA LYS A 34 4.48 5.00 10.21
C LYS A 34 5.64 4.10 9.76
N LYS A 35 6.49 4.56 8.83
CA LYS A 35 7.66 3.84 8.30
C LYS A 35 7.32 2.49 7.65
N TYR A 36 6.14 2.35 7.05
CA TYR A 36 5.83 1.25 6.12
C TYR A 36 6.43 1.51 4.73
N LEU A 37 6.41 2.77 4.32
CA LEU A 37 7.03 3.27 3.09
C LEU A 37 8.13 4.29 3.40
N MET A 38 9.11 4.36 2.52
CA MET A 38 10.13 5.39 2.47
C MET A 38 9.58 6.67 1.83
N ASN A 39 10.33 7.77 1.89
CA ASN A 39 9.90 9.08 1.36
C ASN A 39 9.49 9.02 -0.13
N ASN A 40 10.13 8.16 -0.92
CA ASN A 40 9.86 7.94 -2.33
C ASN A 40 8.68 6.98 -2.62
N ASN A 41 7.93 6.54 -1.60
CA ASN A 41 6.88 5.51 -1.63
C ASN A 41 7.35 4.07 -1.80
N ASP A 42 8.65 3.80 -1.86
CA ASP A 42 9.12 2.41 -1.86
C ASP A 42 8.90 1.78 -0.48
N PRO A 43 8.55 0.49 -0.40
CA PRO A 43 8.40 -0.19 0.88
C PRO A 43 9.76 -0.40 1.54
N TYR A 44 9.80 -0.35 2.88
CA TYR A 44 10.98 -0.86 3.60
C TYR A 44 11.11 -2.37 3.36
N GLN A 45 12.34 -2.85 3.15
CA GLN A 45 12.63 -4.25 2.79
C GLN A 45 11.97 -5.27 3.73
N LYS A 46 11.96 -5.01 5.04
CA LYS A 46 11.30 -5.89 6.03
C LYS A 46 9.84 -6.21 5.70
N TYR A 47 9.08 -5.26 5.15
CA TYR A 47 7.68 -5.48 4.77
C TYR A 47 7.53 -6.20 3.43
N CYS A 48 8.54 -6.13 2.55
CA CYS A 48 8.63 -7.01 1.39
C CYS A 48 8.89 -8.44 1.82
N ASP A 49 9.86 -8.65 2.71
CA ASP A 49 10.26 -9.97 3.23
C ASP A 49 9.10 -10.63 4.00
N TRP A 50 8.32 -9.85 4.74
CA TRP A 50 7.12 -10.33 5.41
C TRP A 50 5.95 -10.61 4.45
N GLY A 51 6.09 -10.28 3.18
CA GLY A 51 5.08 -10.50 2.14
C GLY A 51 3.94 -9.49 2.18
N TRP A 52 4.15 -8.28 2.71
CA TRP A 52 3.13 -7.22 2.73
C TRP A 52 3.12 -6.42 1.44
N PHE A 53 4.31 -6.09 0.92
CA PHE A 53 4.47 -5.28 -0.28
C PHE A 53 5.30 -5.99 -1.34
N GLU A 54 5.22 -5.45 -2.57
CA GLU A 54 6.20 -5.66 -3.63
C GLU A 54 6.37 -4.37 -4.43
N LEU A 55 7.54 -4.23 -5.06
CA LEU A 55 7.76 -3.23 -6.10
C LEU A 55 7.40 -3.83 -7.46
N SER A 56 6.54 -3.14 -8.19
CA SER A 56 6.27 -3.42 -9.60
C SER A 56 6.70 -2.23 -10.43
N THR A 57 6.88 -2.42 -11.73
CA THR A 57 7.14 -1.34 -12.68
C THR A 57 5.85 -0.90 -13.36
N LYS A 58 5.75 0.41 -13.64
CA LYS A 58 4.68 0.99 -14.46
C LYS A 58 5.31 1.92 -15.48
N THR A 59 4.98 1.69 -16.75
CA THR A 59 5.38 2.60 -17.83
C THR A 59 4.38 3.75 -17.96
N ILE A 60 4.89 4.97 -18.03
CA ILE A 60 4.10 6.19 -18.22
C ILE A 60 4.24 6.61 -19.70
N HIS A 61 3.27 6.21 -20.51
CA HIS A 61 3.23 6.50 -21.94
C HIS A 61 2.82 7.94 -22.28
N LYS A 62 2.33 8.71 -21.30
CA LYS A 62 1.92 10.11 -21.50
C LYS A 62 3.11 11.07 -21.65
N ALA A 63 4.31 10.65 -21.24
CA ALA A 63 5.53 11.42 -21.41
C ALA A 63 6.20 11.08 -22.75
N ASN A 64 6.94 12.05 -23.30
CA ASN A 64 7.76 11.87 -24.50
C ASN A 64 9.23 12.25 -24.20
N PRO A 65 10.16 11.28 -24.16
CA PRO A 65 9.96 9.84 -24.33
C PRO A 65 9.21 9.20 -23.13
N PRO A 66 8.53 8.05 -23.33
CA PRO A 66 7.97 7.28 -22.23
C PRO A 66 9.05 6.88 -21.22
N PHE A 67 8.70 6.85 -19.95
CA PHE A 67 9.60 6.38 -18.90
C PHE A 67 8.90 5.40 -17.96
N THR A 68 9.70 4.57 -17.30
CA THR A 68 9.23 3.56 -16.35
C THR A 68 9.51 4.02 -14.92
N VAL A 69 8.52 3.86 -14.06
CA VAL A 69 8.64 4.14 -12.63
C VAL A 69 8.36 2.89 -11.81
N ASN A 70 8.98 2.81 -10.64
CA ASN A 70 8.63 1.83 -9.63
C ASN A 70 7.34 2.26 -8.94
N VAL A 71 6.46 1.30 -8.67
CA VAL A 71 5.21 1.50 -7.95
C VAL A 71 5.04 0.39 -6.91
N THR A 72 4.67 0.79 -5.71
CA THR A 72 4.41 -0.15 -4.62
C THR A 72 3.04 -0.79 -4.78
N ARG A 73 3.01 -2.11 -4.67
CA ARG A 73 1.80 -2.94 -4.61
C ARG A 73 1.68 -3.60 -3.24
N VAL A 74 0.46 -3.79 -2.79
CA VAL A 74 0.12 -4.46 -1.54
C VAL A 74 -0.34 -5.88 -1.86
N LYS A 75 0.28 -6.87 -1.24
CA LYS A 75 -0.13 -8.28 -1.33
C LYS A 75 -1.28 -8.56 -0.38
N ILE A 76 -1.99 -9.66 -0.57
CA ILE A 76 -3.13 -10.06 0.29
C ILE A 76 -2.77 -10.04 1.79
N LYS A 77 -1.61 -10.61 2.17
CA LYS A 77 -1.14 -10.60 3.56
C LYS A 77 -0.90 -9.18 4.11
N GLY A 78 -0.39 -8.28 3.26
CA GLY A 78 -0.22 -6.87 3.61
C GLY A 78 -1.56 -6.16 3.75
N LEU A 79 -2.53 -6.48 2.88
CA LEU A 79 -3.87 -5.91 2.95
C LEU A 79 -4.57 -6.28 4.26
N GLU A 80 -4.57 -7.56 4.65
CA GLU A 80 -5.14 -8.00 5.94
C GLU A 80 -4.47 -7.33 7.13
N ALA A 81 -3.14 -7.22 7.11
CA ALA A 81 -2.41 -6.56 8.19
C ALA A 81 -2.76 -5.06 8.30
N LEU A 82 -2.77 -4.36 7.17
CA LEU A 82 -3.10 -2.94 7.11
C LEU A 82 -4.56 -2.68 7.48
N GLU A 83 -5.49 -3.55 7.08
CA GLU A 83 -6.90 -3.44 7.47
C GLU A 83 -7.05 -3.49 9.00
N ARG A 84 -6.39 -4.44 9.66
CA ARG A 84 -6.38 -4.54 11.13
C ARG A 84 -5.78 -3.30 11.79
N ILE A 85 -4.63 -2.83 11.29
CA ILE A 85 -3.96 -1.65 11.86
C ILE A 85 -4.82 -0.39 11.70
N VAL A 86 -5.40 -0.18 10.51
CA VAL A 86 -6.29 0.95 10.25
C VAL A 86 -7.55 0.86 11.11
N PHE A 87 -8.12 -0.32 11.28
CA PHE A 87 -9.26 -0.52 12.17
C PHE A 87 -8.92 -0.14 13.62
N GLU A 88 -7.82 -0.66 14.15
CA GLU A 88 -7.38 -0.38 15.53
C GLU A 88 -7.09 1.10 15.76
N GLU A 89 -6.50 1.80 14.77
CA GLU A 89 -6.10 3.20 14.93
C GLU A 89 -7.26 4.18 14.72
N PHE A 90 -8.20 3.89 13.81
CA PHE A 90 -9.20 4.87 13.37
C PHE A 90 -10.65 4.48 13.61
N HIS A 91 -10.96 3.18 13.70
CA HIS A 91 -12.35 2.69 13.74
C HIS A 91 -12.73 2.00 15.04
N LYS A 92 -11.74 1.59 15.84
CA LYS A 92 -11.98 0.95 17.13
C LYS A 92 -12.66 1.94 18.07
N CYS A 93 -13.86 1.57 18.50
CA CYS A 93 -14.59 2.34 19.51
C CYS A 93 -13.76 2.37 20.79
N LYS A 94 -13.61 3.57 21.39
CA LYS A 94 -13.03 3.70 22.72
C LYS A 94 -13.98 3.03 23.72
N PRO A 95 -13.46 2.37 24.78
CA PRO A 95 -14.33 1.77 25.79
C PRO A 95 -15.30 2.84 26.33
N CYS A 96 -16.58 2.49 26.39
CA CYS A 96 -17.59 3.35 26.99
C CYS A 96 -17.24 3.52 28.48
N SER A 97 -17.00 4.77 28.88
CA SER A 97 -16.82 5.17 30.28
C SER A 97 -18.12 5.08 31.07
#